data_AF-A0A9Q0ZIB9-F1
#
_entry.id   AF-A0A9Q0ZIB9-F1
#
_cell.length_a   1.000
_cell.length_b   1.000
_cell.length_c   1.000
_cell.angle_alpha   90.00
_cell.angle_beta   90.00
_cell.angle_gamma   90.00
#
_symmetry.space_group_name_H-M   'P 1'
#
loop_
_entity.id
_entity.type
_entity.pdbx_description
1 polymer ?
#
loop_
_entity_poly.entity_id
_entity_poly.type
_entity_poly.pdbx_seq_one_letter_code
_entity_poly.pdbx_strand_id
1 'polypeptide(L)'
;MPCTQPSPNYTSPSESRGYLLAHTNGGLNQMRAGICDMVAIAHIINATLVVPKLDKKSYWQDSSNFSDVFDEDHFINALANDVKVIKKLPNEIGSSMKAVKYFKSWSGMDYYQEEIASMWADYKVIRAAKTDSRLANNNLPPDIQKLRCRACYEALRFAPQIEAMGKLLVDRMRSNGPYISLHLRYEKDMLAFSGCTHDLSPAEANELKTIRDANDNWKVKDIDPMEQRSKGFCPLTPKEAAIFLCALGYPSNTPIYIAAGEIYGGDSHMGVLQSRYPMLMHKENLASSEELEPFTNHLSQLAALDYIVSVESDVFIPTYSGNMARAVEGHRRFLGHRRTISPDRKALVRLFDKIEQGKLKEGKYLSDHVIESHRNRQGSPRKRKGPISGTKGTDRFRSEEAFYVNPLPDCLCQGGSRNLNSSIIIS
;
A
#
# COMPACT_ATOMS: atom_id res chain seq x y z
N MET A 1 9.36 -15.25 10.11
CA MET A 1 8.04 -15.93 10.11
C MET A 1 7.00 -14.97 10.66
N PRO A 2 5.77 -14.94 10.13
CA PRO A 2 4.64 -14.23 10.76
C PRO A 2 4.58 -14.51 12.26
N CYS A 3 4.43 -13.45 13.04
CA CYS A 3 4.48 -13.49 14.50
C CYS A 3 3.48 -12.49 15.07
N THR A 4 2.22 -12.80 14.82
CA THR A 4 1.09 -11.91 15.10
C THR A 4 0.35 -12.28 16.37
N GLN A 5 0.71 -13.40 17.01
CA GLN A 5 0.04 -13.89 18.21
C GLN A 5 0.26 -12.95 19.41
N PRO A 6 -0.80 -12.61 20.15
CA PRO A 6 -0.71 -11.76 21.33
C PRO A 6 0.24 -12.34 22.38
N SER A 7 0.81 -11.48 23.23
CA SER A 7 1.58 -11.93 24.39
C SER A 7 0.68 -12.66 25.41
N PRO A 8 1.25 -13.46 26.33
CA PRO A 8 0.47 -14.15 27.36
C PRO A 8 -0.35 -13.24 28.26
N ASN A 9 0.05 -11.97 28.41
CA ASN A 9 -0.62 -10.97 29.24
C ASN A 9 -1.60 -10.10 28.43
N TYR A 10 -1.93 -10.49 27.21
CA TYR A 10 -2.87 -9.76 26.38
C TYR A 10 -4.28 -9.85 26.96
N THR A 11 -4.85 -8.69 27.26
CA THR A 11 -6.20 -8.60 27.79
C THR A 11 -7.22 -8.64 26.66
N SER A 12 -8.15 -9.59 26.73
CA SER A 12 -9.32 -9.63 25.85
C SER A 12 -10.19 -8.37 26.01
N PRO A 13 -11.02 -8.03 25.02
CA PRO A 13 -11.97 -6.92 25.10
C PRO A 13 -12.79 -6.95 26.40
N SER A 14 -12.68 -5.88 27.19
CA SER A 14 -13.56 -5.64 28.33
C SER A 14 -14.91 -5.04 27.90
N GLU A 15 -15.79 -4.75 28.86
CA GLU A 15 -17.03 -4.02 28.57
C GLU A 15 -16.71 -2.66 27.92
N SER A 16 -17.37 -2.40 26.79
CA SER A 16 -17.09 -1.25 25.95
C SER A 16 -17.54 0.07 26.60
N ARG A 17 -16.70 1.10 26.48
CA ARG A 17 -17.01 2.46 26.99
C ARG A 17 -17.88 3.28 26.03
N GLY A 18 -17.94 2.90 24.75
CA GLY A 18 -18.67 3.61 23.71
C GLY A 18 -18.41 3.07 22.31
N TYR A 19 -18.94 3.74 21.29
CA TYR A 19 -18.85 3.31 19.90
C TYR A 19 -17.90 4.21 19.10
N LEU A 20 -16.97 3.59 18.36
CA LEU A 20 -16.10 4.28 17.43
C LEU A 20 -16.62 4.09 16.00
N LEU A 21 -16.99 5.20 15.34
CA LEU A 21 -17.30 5.23 13.92
C LEU A 21 -16.05 5.65 13.15
N ALA A 22 -15.53 4.77 12.30
CA ALA A 22 -14.39 5.04 11.43
C ALA A 22 -14.87 5.46 10.03
N HIS A 23 -14.60 6.70 9.61
CA HIS A 23 -14.80 7.14 8.23
C HIS A 23 -13.44 7.24 7.53
N THR A 24 -13.21 6.35 6.57
CA THR A 24 -11.93 6.30 5.86
C THR A 24 -11.80 7.41 4.83
N ASN A 25 -10.59 7.61 4.33
CA ASN A 25 -10.32 8.56 3.25
C ASN A 25 -9.16 8.11 2.36
N GLY A 26 -9.17 8.55 1.10
CA GLY A 26 -8.16 8.24 0.11
C GLY A 26 -8.45 6.95 -0.68
N GLY A 27 -7.45 6.44 -1.39
CA GLY A 27 -7.61 5.23 -2.21
C GLY A 27 -7.61 3.95 -1.37
N LEU A 28 -7.91 2.82 -1.99
CA LEU A 28 -8.01 1.50 -1.34
C LEU A 28 -6.90 1.26 -0.30
N ASN A 29 -5.64 1.43 -0.70
CA ASN A 29 -4.49 1.12 0.15
C ASN A 29 -4.31 2.10 1.33
N GLN A 30 -4.79 3.34 1.22
CA GLN A 30 -4.86 4.27 2.36
C GLN A 30 -5.99 3.88 3.32
N MET A 31 -7.16 3.53 2.76
CA MET A 31 -8.30 3.07 3.57
C MET A 31 -7.92 1.81 4.37
N ARG A 32 -7.24 0.85 3.76
CA ARG A 32 -6.75 -0.37 4.44
C ARG A 32 -5.87 -0.04 5.64
N ALA A 33 -4.85 0.81 5.46
CA ALA A 33 -3.98 1.23 6.56
C ALA A 33 -4.77 1.94 7.67
N GLY A 34 -5.69 2.84 7.30
CA GLY A 34 -6.54 3.56 8.25
C GLY A 34 -7.50 2.66 9.02
N ILE A 35 -8.10 1.66 8.38
CA ILE A 35 -8.96 0.66 9.03
C ILE A 35 -8.17 -0.11 10.09
N CYS A 36 -6.96 -0.56 9.75
CA CYS A 36 -6.10 -1.30 10.67
C CYS A 36 -5.66 -0.45 11.87
N ASP A 37 -5.38 0.84 11.66
CA ASP A 37 -5.13 1.77 12.75
C ASP A 37 -6.37 1.94 13.64
N MET A 38 -7.58 2.02 13.07
CA MET A 38 -8.81 2.17 13.85
C MET A 38 -9.15 0.93 14.68
N VAL A 39 -8.80 -0.27 14.23
CA VAL A 39 -8.90 -1.49 15.05
C VAL A 39 -8.02 -1.36 16.29
N ALA A 40 -6.74 -0.99 16.12
CA ALA A 40 -5.84 -0.80 17.25
C ALA A 40 -6.31 0.34 18.19
N ILE A 41 -6.80 1.45 17.64
CA ILE A 41 -7.31 2.57 18.42
C ILE A 41 -8.57 2.19 19.20
N ALA A 42 -9.49 1.43 18.60
CA ALA A 42 -10.68 0.93 19.30
C ALA A 42 -10.29 0.07 20.52
N HIS A 43 -9.25 -0.76 20.38
CA HIS A 43 -8.68 -1.52 21.51
C HIS A 43 -8.09 -0.58 22.58
N ILE A 44 -7.25 0.39 22.19
CA ILE A 44 -6.59 1.34 23.11
C ILE A 44 -7.60 2.11 23.98
N ILE A 45 -8.74 2.52 23.40
CA ILE A 45 -9.76 3.33 24.11
C ILE A 45 -10.94 2.50 24.63
N ASN A 46 -10.83 1.17 24.58
CA ASN A 46 -11.86 0.21 24.99
C ASN A 46 -13.25 0.52 24.38
N ALA A 47 -13.30 0.63 23.05
CA ALA A 47 -14.50 0.95 22.29
C ALA A 47 -14.98 -0.23 21.44
N THR A 48 -16.28 -0.26 21.19
CA THR A 48 -16.89 -1.09 20.15
C THR A 48 -16.64 -0.41 18.81
N LEU A 49 -15.95 -1.06 17.89
CA LEU A 49 -15.78 -0.57 16.54
C LEU A 49 -17.05 -0.86 15.73
N VAL A 50 -17.61 0.15 15.09
CA VAL A 50 -18.62 -0.08 14.05
C VAL A 50 -17.90 -0.28 12.73
N VAL A 51 -18.35 -1.23 11.91
CA VAL A 51 -17.78 -1.53 10.58
C VAL A 51 -17.48 -0.21 9.84
N PRO A 52 -16.21 0.01 9.43
CA PRO A 52 -15.78 1.27 8.86
C PRO A 52 -16.57 1.68 7.62
N LYS A 53 -16.87 2.97 7.50
CA LYS A 53 -17.46 3.54 6.29
C LYS A 53 -16.36 3.91 5.31
N LEU A 54 -16.41 3.29 4.12
CA LEU A 54 -15.46 3.57 3.04
C LEU A 54 -15.65 4.98 2.47
N ASP A 55 -14.57 5.51 1.89
CA ASP A 55 -14.58 6.82 1.25
C ASP A 55 -15.28 6.76 -0.09
N LYS A 56 -16.31 7.59 -0.26
CA LYS A 56 -17.07 7.72 -1.50
C LYS A 56 -16.97 9.10 -2.15
N LYS A 57 -16.25 10.03 -1.51
CA LYS A 57 -16.29 11.46 -1.84
C LYS A 57 -14.97 12.03 -2.32
N SER A 58 -13.86 11.34 -2.07
CA SER A 58 -12.55 11.76 -2.59
C SER A 58 -12.41 11.49 -4.09
N TYR A 59 -11.21 11.78 -4.61
CA TYR A 59 -10.80 11.65 -6.02
C TYR A 59 -11.32 10.38 -6.74
N TRP A 60 -11.39 9.25 -6.04
CA TRP A 60 -11.76 7.95 -6.61
C TRP A 60 -13.27 7.77 -6.86
N GLN A 61 -14.13 8.58 -6.22
CA GLN A 61 -15.59 8.59 -6.41
C GLN A 61 -16.28 7.20 -6.40
N ASP A 62 -15.72 6.25 -5.65
CA ASP A 62 -16.20 4.88 -5.60
C ASP A 62 -17.46 4.77 -4.71
N SER A 63 -18.48 4.07 -5.18
CA SER A 63 -19.74 3.90 -4.46
C SER A 63 -19.76 2.70 -3.51
N SER A 64 -18.72 1.87 -3.49
CA SER A 64 -18.62 0.62 -2.73
C SER A 64 -18.77 0.83 -1.22
N ASN A 65 -19.47 -0.10 -0.57
CA ASN A 65 -19.52 -0.26 0.88
C ASN A 65 -18.40 -1.18 1.37
N PHE A 66 -18.27 -1.31 2.70
CA PHE A 66 -17.26 -2.18 3.29
C PHE A 66 -17.36 -3.62 2.78
N SER A 67 -18.57 -4.20 2.80
CA SER A 67 -18.87 -5.57 2.33
C SER A 67 -18.62 -5.80 0.84
N ASP A 68 -18.63 -4.74 0.04
CA ASP A 68 -18.41 -4.84 -1.41
C ASP A 68 -16.91 -4.99 -1.72
N VAL A 69 -16.03 -4.60 -0.79
CA VAL A 69 -14.56 -4.64 -0.96
C VAL A 69 -13.90 -5.65 -0.02
N PHE A 70 -14.40 -5.82 1.19
CA PHE A 70 -13.83 -6.66 2.23
C PHE A 70 -14.84 -7.68 2.75
N ASP A 71 -14.34 -8.83 3.19
CA ASP A 71 -15.16 -9.85 3.84
C ASP A 71 -15.57 -9.36 5.25
N GLU A 72 -16.78 -8.79 5.36
CA GLU A 72 -17.29 -8.19 6.60
C GLU A 72 -17.41 -9.22 7.75
N ASP A 73 -17.93 -10.41 7.45
CA ASP A 73 -18.15 -11.43 8.48
C ASP A 73 -16.83 -12.02 8.96
N HIS A 74 -15.89 -12.29 8.04
CA HIS A 74 -14.53 -12.69 8.41
C HIS A 74 -13.83 -11.61 9.24
N PHE A 75 -13.96 -10.32 8.86
CA PHE A 75 -13.35 -9.21 9.60
C PHE A 75 -13.86 -9.13 11.05
N ILE A 76 -15.16 -9.29 11.27
CA ILE A 76 -15.76 -9.30 12.61
C ILE A 76 -15.27 -10.52 13.41
N ASN A 77 -15.31 -11.71 12.82
CA ASN A 77 -14.96 -12.95 13.51
C ASN A 77 -13.47 -13.04 13.84
N ALA A 78 -12.60 -12.62 12.93
CA ALA A 78 -11.15 -12.66 13.11
C ALA A 78 -10.67 -11.72 14.23
N LEU A 79 -11.42 -10.65 14.53
CA LEU A 79 -11.09 -9.67 15.56
C LEU A 79 -11.85 -9.89 16.88
N ALA A 80 -12.70 -10.92 16.99
CA ALA A 80 -13.60 -11.10 18.14
C ALA A 80 -12.87 -11.15 19.50
N ASN A 81 -11.63 -11.65 19.53
CA ASN A 81 -10.80 -11.72 20.73
C ASN A 81 -9.93 -10.47 20.98
N ASP A 82 -9.99 -9.48 20.08
CA ASP A 82 -9.15 -8.29 20.10
C ASP A 82 -9.97 -7.00 20.27
N VAL A 83 -11.10 -6.89 19.56
CA VAL A 83 -12.00 -5.73 19.58
C VAL A 83 -13.42 -6.21 19.27
N LYS A 84 -14.42 -5.73 20.01
CA LYS A 84 -15.82 -5.94 19.62
C LYS A 84 -16.16 -5.12 18.37
N VAL A 85 -16.51 -5.80 17.28
CA VAL A 85 -16.95 -5.16 16.03
C VAL A 85 -18.43 -5.41 15.79
N ILE A 86 -19.19 -4.37 15.40
CA ILE A 86 -20.61 -4.48 15.04
C ILE A 86 -20.88 -3.86 13.67
N LYS A 87 -21.87 -4.41 12.95
CA LYS A 87 -22.21 -3.94 11.59
C LYS A 87 -22.82 -2.54 11.58
N LYS A 88 -23.70 -2.24 12.53
CA LYS A 88 -24.43 -0.97 12.60
C LYS A 88 -24.53 -0.51 14.05
N LEU A 89 -24.58 0.81 14.22
CA LEU A 89 -24.82 1.43 15.51
C LEU A 89 -26.23 1.08 16.01
N PRO A 90 -26.44 0.82 17.31
CA PRO A 90 -27.78 0.62 17.89
C PRO A 90 -28.69 1.84 17.66
N ASN A 91 -29.98 1.58 17.40
CA ASN A 91 -30.95 2.61 17.01
C ASN A 91 -31.29 3.56 18.16
N GLU A 92 -31.08 3.12 19.40
CA GLU A 92 -31.43 3.83 20.63
C GLU A 92 -30.47 5.02 20.91
N ILE A 93 -29.40 5.16 20.12
CA ILE A 93 -28.39 6.19 20.34
C ILE A 93 -28.76 7.50 19.63
N GLY A 94 -29.22 8.46 20.45
CA GLY A 94 -29.57 9.81 20.03
C GLY A 94 -28.40 10.61 19.42
N SER A 95 -28.72 11.58 18.57
CA SER A 95 -27.72 12.40 17.84
C SER A 95 -26.88 13.31 18.75
N SER A 96 -27.42 13.76 19.89
CA SER A 96 -26.71 14.59 20.89
C SER A 96 -25.54 13.86 21.57
N MET A 97 -25.52 12.52 21.52
CA MET A 97 -24.49 11.68 22.13
C MET A 97 -23.30 11.41 21.19
N LYS A 98 -23.23 12.11 20.05
CA LYS A 98 -22.27 11.86 18.96
C LYS A 98 -21.30 13.03 18.83
N ALA A 99 -20.01 12.75 18.92
CA ALA A 99 -18.94 13.69 18.60
C ALA A 99 -18.29 13.37 17.26
N VAL A 100 -17.88 14.39 16.52
CA VAL A 100 -17.07 14.25 15.31
C VAL A 100 -15.68 14.79 15.58
N LYS A 101 -14.64 13.99 15.33
CA LYS A 101 -13.24 14.37 15.57
C LYS A 101 -12.36 14.06 14.37
N TYR A 102 -11.39 14.95 14.15
CA TYR A 102 -10.25 14.71 13.28
C TYR A 102 -9.08 14.33 14.19
N PHE A 103 -8.74 13.04 14.24
CA PHE A 103 -7.65 12.58 15.09
C PHE A 103 -6.31 13.15 14.62
N LYS A 104 -5.43 13.49 15.57
CA LYS A 104 -4.08 13.99 15.28
C LYS A 104 -3.28 12.90 14.54
N SER A 105 -2.55 13.27 13.49
CA SER A 105 -1.79 12.31 12.68
C SER A 105 -0.56 11.78 13.43
N TRP A 106 -0.24 10.50 13.24
CA TRP A 106 0.88 9.78 13.89
C TRP A 106 0.92 9.90 15.41
N SER A 107 -0.25 9.87 16.06
CA SER A 107 -0.34 10.05 17.51
C SER A 107 0.08 8.80 18.28
N GLY A 108 0.66 9.03 19.46
CA GLY A 108 0.97 8.01 20.46
C GLY A 108 -0.28 7.57 21.23
N MET A 109 -0.09 6.63 22.17
CA MET A 109 -1.18 6.11 23.01
C MET A 109 -1.73 7.14 23.99
N ASP A 110 -0.88 8.01 24.51
CA ASP A 110 -1.21 9.13 25.41
C ASP A 110 -2.37 9.98 24.85
N TYR A 111 -2.25 10.39 23.58
CA TYR A 111 -3.32 11.13 22.90
C TYR A 111 -4.67 10.40 22.94
N TYR A 112 -4.67 9.10 22.66
CA TYR A 112 -5.90 8.33 22.62
C TYR A 112 -6.47 8.05 24.02
N GLN A 113 -5.61 7.75 25.00
CA GLN A 113 -6.02 7.42 26.36
C GLN A 113 -6.45 8.65 27.16
N GLU A 114 -5.81 9.79 26.95
CA GLU A 114 -6.05 11.01 27.72
C GLU A 114 -7.04 11.94 27.02
N GLU A 115 -6.88 12.19 25.72
CA GLU A 115 -7.76 13.13 25.00
C GLU A 115 -9.00 12.45 24.40
N ILE A 116 -8.84 11.31 23.72
CA ILE A 116 -9.99 10.67 23.04
C ILE A 116 -10.85 9.88 24.02
N ALA A 117 -10.25 9.10 24.92
CA ALA A 117 -11.01 8.28 25.87
C ALA A 117 -11.67 9.08 27.00
N SER A 118 -11.23 10.32 27.27
CA SER A 118 -11.92 11.22 28.21
C SER A 118 -13.28 11.68 27.68
N MET A 119 -13.44 11.74 26.35
CA MET A 119 -14.72 12.09 25.70
C MET A 119 -15.86 11.10 26.00
N TRP A 120 -15.56 9.90 26.50
CA TRP A 120 -16.60 8.94 26.92
C TRP A 120 -17.44 9.45 28.12
N ALA A 121 -17.00 10.50 28.81
CA ALA A 121 -17.77 11.18 29.84
C ALA A 121 -19.02 11.89 29.26
N ASP A 122 -18.88 12.48 28.08
CA ASP A 122 -19.93 13.33 27.48
C ASP A 122 -20.60 12.69 26.27
N TYR A 123 -19.92 11.74 25.62
CA TYR A 123 -20.35 11.14 24.36
C TYR A 123 -20.40 9.62 24.44
N LYS A 124 -21.39 9.02 23.77
CA LYS A 124 -21.44 7.55 23.58
C LYS A 124 -20.90 7.12 22.22
N VAL A 125 -20.77 8.05 21.28
CA VAL A 125 -20.25 7.78 19.94
C VAL A 125 -19.21 8.82 19.56
N ILE A 126 -18.05 8.35 19.14
CA ILE A 126 -17.01 9.20 18.55
C ILE A 126 -16.87 8.80 17.09
N ARG A 127 -17.02 9.76 16.18
CA ARG A 127 -16.78 9.57 14.75
C ARG A 127 -15.43 10.16 14.36
N ALA A 128 -14.49 9.30 14.00
CA ALA A 128 -13.25 9.68 13.36
C ALA A 128 -13.54 10.02 11.89
N ALA A 129 -13.45 11.31 11.54
CA ALA A 129 -13.89 11.81 10.22
C ALA A 129 -12.95 11.43 9.06
N LYS A 130 -11.66 11.21 9.35
CA LYS A 130 -10.60 10.77 8.43
C LYS A 130 -9.64 9.87 9.21
N THR A 131 -9.30 8.70 8.69
CA THR A 131 -8.56 7.67 9.43
C THR A 131 -7.15 7.42 8.89
N ASP A 132 -6.74 8.09 7.82
CA ASP A 132 -5.39 7.92 7.27
C ASP A 132 -4.28 8.43 8.22
N SER A 133 -3.26 7.58 8.45
CA SER A 133 -2.04 7.94 9.20
C SER A 133 -2.30 8.54 10.59
N ARG A 134 -3.17 7.91 11.40
CA ARG A 134 -3.57 8.45 12.72
C ARG A 134 -2.77 7.87 13.88
N LEU A 135 -2.24 6.67 13.73
CA LEU A 135 -1.46 6.01 14.78
C LEU A 135 0.04 6.07 14.47
N ALA A 136 0.88 6.22 15.50
CA ALA A 136 2.33 6.25 15.35
C ALA A 136 2.87 4.98 14.66
N ASN A 137 3.95 5.11 13.90
CA ASN A 137 4.55 3.97 13.20
C ASN A 137 5.39 3.10 14.15
N ASN A 138 6.11 3.74 15.07
CA ASN A 138 7.06 3.11 15.99
C ASN A 138 6.71 3.42 17.45
N ASN A 139 7.37 2.70 18.36
CA ASN A 139 7.30 2.92 19.82
C ASN A 139 5.91 2.76 20.45
N LEU A 140 5.02 2.00 19.81
CA LEU A 140 3.80 1.50 20.45
C LEU A 140 4.09 0.16 21.15
N PRO A 141 3.31 -0.22 22.17
CA PRO A 141 3.47 -1.51 22.83
C PRO A 141 3.39 -2.68 21.84
N PRO A 142 4.15 -3.77 22.08
CA PRO A 142 4.22 -4.89 21.14
C PRO A 142 2.86 -5.47 20.76
N ASP A 143 1.93 -5.63 21.71
CA ASP A 143 0.63 -6.22 21.42
C ASP A 143 -0.30 -5.31 20.60
N ILE A 144 -0.14 -3.99 20.71
CA ILE A 144 -0.84 -3.04 19.83
C ILE A 144 -0.33 -3.17 18.40
N GLN A 145 0.99 -3.29 18.22
CA GLN A 145 1.56 -3.48 16.89
C GLN A 145 1.17 -4.84 16.29
N LYS A 146 1.19 -5.91 17.08
CA LYS A 146 0.72 -7.23 16.66
C LYS A 146 -0.77 -7.23 16.28
N LEU A 147 -1.61 -6.49 17.00
CA LEU A 147 -3.00 -6.29 16.62
C LEU A 147 -3.12 -5.60 15.25
N ARG A 148 -2.31 -4.58 14.96
CA ARG A 148 -2.27 -3.98 13.61
C ARG A 148 -1.85 -4.98 12.54
N CYS A 149 -0.94 -5.91 12.86
CA CYS A 149 -0.55 -6.99 11.96
C CYS A 149 -1.72 -7.93 11.66
N ARG A 150 -2.42 -8.41 12.70
CA ARG A 150 -3.60 -9.27 12.56
C ARG A 150 -4.69 -8.57 11.77
N ALA A 151 -4.99 -7.32 12.12
CA ALA A 151 -5.96 -6.49 11.40
C ALA A 151 -5.62 -6.38 9.91
N CYS A 152 -4.36 -6.10 9.56
CA CYS A 152 -3.95 -5.84 8.19
C CYS A 152 -3.80 -7.07 7.31
N TYR A 153 -3.17 -8.13 7.82
CA TYR A 153 -2.77 -9.29 7.03
C TYR A 153 -3.66 -10.51 7.24
N GLU A 154 -4.49 -10.53 8.28
CA GLU A 154 -5.32 -11.70 8.62
C GLU A 154 -6.82 -11.37 8.56
N ALA A 155 -7.26 -10.28 9.20
CA ALA A 155 -8.68 -9.93 9.32
C ALA A 155 -9.22 -9.14 8.12
N LEU A 156 -8.47 -8.17 7.58
CA LEU A 156 -8.91 -7.32 6.48
C LEU A 156 -8.66 -7.97 5.10
N ARG A 157 -9.33 -9.11 4.87
CA ARG A 157 -9.33 -9.83 3.59
C ARG A 157 -10.29 -9.18 2.60
N PHE A 158 -10.01 -9.31 1.30
CA PHE A 158 -10.96 -8.83 0.30
C PHE A 158 -12.22 -9.70 0.28
N ALA A 159 -13.31 -9.16 -0.25
CA ALA A 159 -14.56 -9.89 -0.40
C ALA A 159 -14.34 -11.16 -1.24
N PRO A 160 -15.06 -12.27 -0.98
CA PRO A 160 -14.82 -13.56 -1.64
C PRO A 160 -14.81 -13.50 -3.18
N GLN A 161 -15.66 -12.67 -3.79
CA GLN A 161 -15.69 -12.47 -5.24
C GLN A 161 -14.40 -11.83 -5.80
N ILE A 162 -13.79 -10.91 -5.06
CA ILE A 162 -12.53 -10.25 -5.43
C ILE A 162 -11.37 -11.24 -5.26
N GLU A 163 -11.35 -12.00 -4.17
CA GLU A 163 -10.33 -13.04 -3.94
C GLU A 163 -10.39 -14.12 -5.03
N ALA A 164 -11.59 -14.57 -5.40
CA ALA A 164 -11.80 -15.55 -6.46
C ALA A 164 -11.32 -15.02 -7.83
N MET A 165 -11.71 -13.80 -8.19
CA MET A 165 -11.29 -13.18 -9.44
C MET A 165 -9.78 -12.89 -9.47
N GLY A 166 -9.23 -12.37 -8.38
CA GLY A 166 -7.79 -12.12 -8.24
C GLY A 166 -6.98 -13.42 -8.37
N LYS A 167 -7.45 -14.51 -7.77
CA LYS A 167 -6.83 -15.83 -7.92
C LYS A 167 -6.87 -16.33 -9.36
N LEU A 168 -8.00 -16.17 -10.04
CA LEU A 168 -8.13 -16.53 -11.46
C LEU A 168 -7.12 -15.77 -12.34
N LEU A 169 -6.96 -14.46 -12.12
CA LEU A 169 -5.95 -13.64 -12.82
C LEU A 169 -4.52 -14.11 -12.52
N VAL A 170 -4.23 -14.46 -11.26
CA VAL A 170 -2.93 -15.03 -10.87
C VAL A 170 -2.67 -16.36 -11.58
N ASP A 171 -3.65 -17.26 -11.62
CA ASP A 171 -3.50 -18.57 -12.26
C ASP A 171 -3.28 -18.42 -13.78
N ARG A 172 -3.95 -17.45 -14.42
CA ARG A 172 -3.74 -17.11 -15.85
C ARG A 172 -2.39 -16.46 -16.11
N MET A 173 -1.87 -15.64 -15.19
CA MET A 173 -0.49 -15.16 -15.30
C MET A 173 0.51 -16.31 -15.17
N ARG A 174 0.32 -17.18 -14.18
CA ARG A 174 1.22 -18.32 -13.90
C ARG A 174 1.20 -19.38 -15.00
N SER A 175 0.13 -19.51 -15.78
CA SER A 175 0.10 -20.42 -16.94
C SER A 175 1.09 -20.00 -18.04
N ASN A 176 1.53 -18.74 -18.04
CA ASN A 176 2.58 -18.21 -18.92
C ASN A 176 4.00 -18.33 -18.31
N GLY A 177 4.13 -18.88 -17.09
CA GLY A 177 5.37 -19.01 -16.34
C GLY A 177 5.50 -18.02 -15.17
N PRO A 178 6.66 -18.01 -14.48
CA PRO A 178 6.97 -17.01 -13.45
C PRO A 178 6.87 -15.60 -14.03
N TYR A 179 6.25 -14.67 -13.29
CA TYR A 179 5.94 -13.34 -13.82
C TYR A 179 6.38 -12.19 -12.92
N ILE A 180 6.60 -11.04 -13.55
CA ILE A 180 6.82 -9.77 -12.88
C ILE A 180 5.50 -9.04 -12.77
N SER A 181 5.15 -8.54 -11.59
CA SER A 181 4.15 -7.48 -11.48
C SER A 181 4.87 -6.13 -11.46
N LEU A 182 4.69 -5.36 -12.53
CA LEU A 182 5.21 -4.00 -12.67
C LEU A 182 4.10 -3.02 -12.27
N HIS A 183 4.25 -2.39 -11.11
CA HIS A 183 3.35 -1.31 -10.70
C HIS A 183 3.81 -0.01 -11.36
N LEU A 184 3.26 0.24 -12.56
CA LEU A 184 3.60 1.34 -13.44
C LEU A 184 2.75 2.56 -13.09
N ARG A 185 3.23 3.37 -12.13
CA ARG A 185 2.52 4.57 -11.66
C ARG A 185 2.75 5.76 -12.60
N TYR A 186 2.32 5.62 -13.86
CA TYR A 186 2.42 6.63 -14.91
C TYR A 186 1.04 7.18 -15.30
N GLU A 187 0.15 7.33 -14.31
CA GLU A 187 -1.19 7.88 -14.52
C GLU A 187 -1.20 9.42 -14.43
N LYS A 188 -2.19 10.02 -15.10
CA LYS A 188 -2.35 11.46 -15.25
C LYS A 188 -2.33 12.22 -13.93
N ASP A 189 -3.00 11.68 -12.91
CA ASP A 189 -3.09 12.28 -11.58
C ASP A 189 -1.73 12.33 -10.88
N MET A 190 -0.94 11.26 -11.00
CA MET A 190 0.39 11.18 -10.42
C MET A 190 1.34 12.16 -11.09
N LEU A 191 1.36 12.20 -12.42
CA LEU A 191 2.27 13.07 -13.18
C LEU A 191 1.93 14.55 -12.97
N ALA A 192 0.64 14.90 -12.94
CA ALA A 192 0.19 16.25 -12.60
C ALA A 192 0.63 16.63 -11.18
N PHE A 193 0.39 15.76 -10.19
CA PHE A 193 0.74 15.98 -8.79
C PHE A 193 2.25 16.15 -8.57
N SER A 194 3.08 15.29 -9.15
CA SER A 194 4.53 15.36 -9.00
C SER A 194 5.19 16.42 -9.89
N GLY A 195 4.45 16.97 -10.85
CA GLY A 195 4.96 17.90 -11.85
C GLY A 195 6.06 17.32 -12.73
N CYS A 196 6.01 16.02 -12.99
CA CYS A 196 7.01 15.34 -13.79
C CYS A 196 6.58 15.34 -15.26
N THR A 197 7.42 15.90 -16.12
CA THR A 197 7.11 16.10 -17.55
C THR A 197 8.20 15.54 -18.48
N HIS A 198 9.06 14.66 -17.97
CA HIS A 198 10.07 13.98 -18.79
C HIS A 198 9.41 13.09 -19.83
N ASP A 199 9.97 13.05 -21.05
CA ASP A 199 9.41 12.36 -22.22
C ASP A 199 8.01 12.84 -22.65
N LEU A 200 7.48 13.94 -22.11
CA LEU A 200 6.20 14.52 -22.52
C LEU A 200 6.38 15.63 -23.56
N SER A 201 5.41 15.75 -24.46
CA SER A 201 5.28 16.90 -25.35
C SER A 201 4.92 18.18 -24.58
N PRO A 202 5.17 19.37 -25.14
CA PRO A 202 4.75 20.63 -24.53
C PRO A 202 3.25 20.71 -24.25
N ALA A 203 2.43 20.09 -25.10
CA ALA A 203 0.97 20.05 -24.93
C ALA A 203 0.56 19.20 -23.72
N GLU A 204 1.11 17.99 -23.59
CA GLU A 204 0.91 17.10 -22.45
C GLU A 204 1.38 17.75 -21.14
N ALA A 205 2.58 18.35 -21.14
CA ALA A 205 3.12 19.05 -19.99
C ALA A 205 2.21 20.20 -19.53
N ASN A 206 1.64 20.96 -20.47
CA ASN A 206 0.71 22.05 -20.16
C ASN A 206 -0.64 21.53 -19.62
N GLU A 207 -1.17 20.45 -20.19
CA GLU A 207 -2.38 19.80 -19.69
C GLU A 207 -2.22 19.35 -18.22
N LEU A 208 -1.13 18.66 -17.90
CA LEU A 208 -0.83 18.22 -16.54
C LEU A 208 -0.68 19.40 -15.57
N LYS A 209 -0.09 20.51 -16.04
CA LYS A 209 -0.01 21.76 -15.26
C LYS A 209 -1.40 22.33 -14.98
N THR A 210 -2.28 22.41 -15.97
CA THR A 210 -3.67 22.88 -15.78
C THR A 210 -4.42 22.02 -14.77
N ILE A 211 -4.27 20.69 -14.82
CA ILE A 211 -4.87 19.78 -13.83
C ILE A 211 -4.32 20.08 -12.43
N ARG A 212 -3.00 20.25 -12.31
CA ARG A 212 -2.39 20.60 -11.02
C ARG A 212 -2.90 21.90 -10.47
N ASP A 213 -2.99 22.94 -11.30
CA ASP A 213 -3.42 24.27 -10.91
C ASP A 213 -4.89 24.29 -10.47
N ALA A 214 -5.76 23.56 -11.16
CA ALA A 214 -7.19 23.45 -10.85
C ALA A 214 -7.52 22.68 -9.56
N ASN A 215 -6.60 21.89 -8.99
CA ASN A 215 -6.89 21.06 -7.81
C ASN A 215 -6.59 21.78 -6.49
N ASP A 216 -7.59 22.35 -5.82
CA ASP A 216 -7.43 23.11 -4.57
C ASP A 216 -6.76 22.34 -3.41
N ASN A 217 -6.79 21.01 -3.43
CA ASN A 217 -6.20 20.20 -2.36
C ASN A 217 -4.67 20.07 -2.47
N TRP A 218 -4.09 20.39 -3.63
CA TRP A 218 -2.65 20.28 -3.87
C TRP A 218 -1.96 21.61 -3.56
N LYS A 219 -1.31 21.68 -2.40
CA LYS A 219 -0.70 22.92 -1.89
C LYS A 219 0.47 23.45 -2.71
N VAL A 220 1.23 22.56 -3.35
CA VAL A 220 2.41 22.91 -4.15
C VAL A 220 2.01 22.90 -5.63
N LYS A 221 2.04 24.06 -6.26
CA LYS A 221 1.60 24.28 -7.66
C LYS A 221 2.77 24.55 -8.59
N ASP A 222 3.72 25.36 -8.12
CA ASP A 222 4.95 25.61 -8.85
C ASP A 222 5.98 24.54 -8.51
N ILE A 223 6.39 23.77 -9.53
CA ILE A 223 7.24 22.60 -9.39
C ILE A 223 8.21 22.59 -10.57
N ASP A 224 9.51 22.54 -10.27
CA ASP A 224 10.55 22.30 -11.28
C ASP A 224 10.61 20.80 -11.64
N PRO A 225 10.20 20.40 -12.86
CA PRO A 225 10.22 19.00 -13.29
C PRO A 225 11.62 18.39 -13.29
N MET A 226 12.65 19.18 -13.63
CA MET A 226 14.04 18.71 -13.71
C MET A 226 14.61 18.47 -12.31
N GLU A 227 14.27 19.33 -11.35
CA GLU A 227 14.64 19.14 -9.96
C GLU A 227 13.98 17.88 -9.37
N GLN A 228 12.67 17.69 -9.59
CA GLN A 228 11.96 16.49 -9.12
C GLN A 228 12.57 15.22 -9.70
N ARG A 229 12.84 15.20 -11.01
CA ARG A 229 13.46 14.08 -11.71
C ARG A 229 14.84 13.78 -11.14
N SER A 230 15.74 14.77 -11.07
CA SER A 230 17.11 14.59 -10.60
C SER A 230 17.22 14.13 -9.14
N LYS A 231 16.20 14.42 -8.32
CA LYS A 231 16.07 13.92 -6.93
C LYS A 231 15.44 12.52 -6.84
N GLY A 232 14.93 11.97 -7.94
CA GLY A 232 14.27 10.66 -7.99
C GLY A 232 12.84 10.69 -7.45
N PHE A 233 12.18 11.85 -7.51
CA PHE A 233 10.79 12.06 -7.09
C PHE A 233 9.78 11.88 -8.22
N CYS A 234 10.23 11.65 -9.45
CA CYS A 234 9.35 11.24 -10.55
C CYS A 234 9.16 9.71 -10.59
N PRO A 235 7.99 9.24 -11.04
CA PRO A 235 7.85 7.86 -11.53
C PRO A 235 8.84 7.61 -12.68
N LEU A 236 9.28 6.36 -12.86
CA LEU A 236 9.95 5.98 -14.10
C LEU A 236 8.92 5.97 -15.25
N THR A 237 9.31 6.48 -16.42
CA THR A 237 8.49 6.36 -17.64
C THR A 237 8.40 4.89 -18.09
N PRO A 238 7.42 4.49 -18.93
CA PRO A 238 7.38 3.13 -19.45
C PRO A 238 8.68 2.72 -20.19
N LYS A 239 9.27 3.65 -20.96
CA LYS A 239 10.58 3.49 -21.61
C LYS A 239 11.69 3.20 -20.59
N GLU A 240 11.79 4.00 -19.53
CA GLU A 240 12.78 3.82 -18.46
C GLU A 240 12.58 2.51 -17.70
N ALA A 241 11.33 2.14 -17.43
CA ALA A 241 11.00 0.86 -16.81
C ALA A 241 11.47 -0.32 -17.70
N ALA A 242 11.32 -0.22 -19.01
CA ALA A 242 11.80 -1.23 -19.96
C ALA A 242 13.34 -1.34 -19.94
N ILE A 243 14.06 -0.21 -19.96
CA ILE A 243 15.53 -0.20 -19.86
C ILE A 243 15.97 -0.79 -18.51
N PHE A 244 15.29 -0.45 -17.41
CA PHE A 244 15.59 -0.99 -16.09
C PHE A 244 15.43 -2.51 -16.03
N LEU A 245 14.33 -3.05 -16.56
CA LEU A 245 14.08 -4.49 -16.63
C LEU A 245 15.15 -5.22 -17.45
N CYS A 246 15.54 -4.66 -18.60
CA CYS A 246 16.62 -5.21 -19.43
C CYS A 246 17.96 -5.20 -18.68
N ALA A 247 18.28 -4.10 -18.00
CA ALA A 247 19.52 -3.95 -17.23
C ALA A 247 19.57 -4.88 -15.99
N LEU A 248 18.42 -5.27 -15.44
CA LEU A 248 18.33 -6.31 -14.41
C LEU A 248 18.54 -7.73 -14.96
N GLY A 249 18.56 -7.90 -16.29
CA GLY A 249 18.78 -9.17 -16.96
C GLY A 249 17.51 -9.97 -17.26
N TYR A 250 16.32 -9.37 -17.20
CA TYR A 250 15.08 -10.06 -17.57
C TYR A 250 14.95 -10.18 -19.10
N PRO A 251 14.81 -11.40 -19.65
CA PRO A 251 14.71 -11.62 -21.10
C PRO A 251 13.38 -11.09 -21.65
N SER A 252 13.32 -10.82 -22.95
CA SER A 252 12.14 -10.24 -23.62
C SER A 252 10.86 -11.07 -23.49
N ASN A 253 10.99 -12.39 -23.38
CA ASN A 253 9.86 -13.31 -23.18
C ASN A 253 9.37 -13.39 -21.72
N THR A 254 9.84 -12.52 -20.82
CA THR A 254 9.36 -12.47 -19.43
C THR A 254 7.89 -12.04 -19.42
N PRO A 255 6.97 -12.82 -18.82
CA PRO A 255 5.59 -12.38 -18.60
C PRO A 255 5.54 -11.23 -17.60
N ILE A 256 4.86 -10.14 -17.96
CA ILE A 256 4.73 -8.95 -17.12
C ILE A 256 3.26 -8.60 -16.95
N TYR A 257 2.79 -8.56 -15.71
CA TYR A 257 1.52 -7.97 -15.34
C TYR A 257 1.70 -6.47 -15.04
N ILE A 258 0.97 -5.61 -15.74
CA ILE A 258 0.95 -4.16 -15.48
C ILE A 258 -0.13 -3.85 -14.45
N ALA A 259 0.30 -3.56 -13.22
CA ALA A 259 -0.58 -3.12 -12.15
C ALA A 259 -0.68 -1.59 -12.16
N ALA A 260 -1.66 -1.04 -12.86
CA ALA A 260 -1.86 0.40 -12.99
C ALA A 260 -3.30 0.76 -13.32
N GLY A 261 -3.66 2.03 -13.09
CA GLY A 261 -4.79 2.65 -13.78
C GLY A 261 -4.47 2.97 -15.25
N GLU A 262 -5.21 3.91 -15.82
CA GLU A 262 -4.96 4.39 -17.18
C GLU A 262 -3.55 5.02 -17.30
N ILE A 263 -2.72 4.44 -18.15
CA ILE A 263 -1.37 4.95 -18.44
C ILE A 263 -1.50 6.21 -19.29
N TYR A 264 -0.90 7.31 -18.85
CA TYR A 264 -0.99 8.58 -19.54
C TYR A 264 -0.36 8.49 -20.95
N GLY A 265 -1.13 8.95 -21.95
CA GLY A 265 -0.84 8.89 -23.39
C GLY A 265 -0.85 7.49 -24.01
N GLY A 266 -1.25 6.46 -23.26
CA GLY A 266 -1.57 5.12 -23.76
C GLY A 266 -0.44 4.48 -24.58
N ASP A 267 -0.81 3.95 -25.75
CA ASP A 267 0.09 3.19 -26.63
C ASP A 267 1.34 3.98 -27.05
N SER A 268 1.23 5.31 -27.17
CA SER A 268 2.34 6.15 -27.60
C SER A 268 3.51 6.09 -26.62
N HIS A 269 3.24 6.12 -25.31
CA HIS A 269 4.27 5.98 -24.27
C HIS A 269 4.60 4.51 -23.94
N MET A 270 3.65 3.58 -24.15
CA MET A 270 3.86 2.15 -23.87
C MET A 270 4.69 1.43 -24.94
N GLY A 271 4.81 1.96 -26.15
CA GLY A 271 5.43 1.27 -27.29
C GLY A 271 6.85 0.73 -27.04
N VAL A 272 7.71 1.45 -26.30
CA VAL A 272 9.06 0.95 -25.98
C VAL A 272 9.01 -0.22 -25.00
N LEU A 273 8.13 -0.16 -24.01
CA LEU A 273 7.98 -1.25 -23.04
C LEU A 273 7.42 -2.50 -23.73
N GLN A 274 6.39 -2.34 -24.55
CA GLN A 274 5.74 -3.43 -25.27
C GLN A 274 6.63 -4.07 -26.33
N SER A 275 7.44 -3.29 -27.06
CA SER A 275 8.39 -3.85 -28.04
C SER A 275 9.51 -4.67 -27.40
N ARG A 276 9.95 -4.32 -26.19
CA ARG A 276 10.97 -5.08 -25.45
C ARG A 276 10.40 -6.29 -24.71
N TYR A 277 9.17 -6.20 -24.24
CA TYR A 277 8.49 -7.25 -23.50
C TYR A 277 7.10 -7.51 -24.12
N PRO A 278 6.99 -8.33 -25.17
CA PRO A 278 5.71 -8.55 -25.87
C PRO A 278 4.63 -9.22 -25.01
N MET A 279 4.99 -9.89 -23.91
CA MET A 279 4.04 -10.54 -22.98
C MET A 279 3.59 -9.59 -21.87
N LEU A 280 3.13 -8.39 -22.24
CA LEU A 280 2.46 -7.48 -21.31
C LEU A 280 0.99 -7.87 -21.16
N MET A 281 0.58 -8.07 -19.92
CA MET A 281 -0.78 -8.42 -19.55
C MET A 281 -1.34 -7.37 -18.60
N HIS A 282 -2.61 -7.02 -18.83
CA HIS A 282 -3.43 -6.23 -17.92
C HIS A 282 -4.63 -7.08 -17.50
N LYS A 283 -5.33 -6.71 -16.43
CA LYS A 283 -6.55 -7.42 -16.01
C LYS A 283 -7.56 -7.53 -17.16
N GLU A 284 -7.69 -6.49 -17.97
CA GLU A 284 -8.57 -6.41 -19.15
C GLU A 284 -8.18 -7.38 -20.27
N ASN A 285 -6.92 -7.81 -20.33
CA ASN A 285 -6.44 -8.79 -21.32
C ASN A 285 -6.47 -10.22 -20.76
N LEU A 286 -6.43 -10.35 -19.43
CA LEU A 286 -6.44 -11.64 -18.74
C LEU A 286 -7.85 -12.15 -18.46
N ALA A 287 -8.85 -11.30 -18.51
CA ALA A 287 -10.23 -11.65 -18.22
C ALA A 287 -11.17 -11.20 -19.34
N SER A 288 -12.25 -11.96 -19.53
CA SER A 288 -13.28 -11.54 -20.47
C SER A 288 -14.00 -10.30 -19.96
N SER A 289 -14.64 -9.57 -20.87
CA SER A 289 -15.44 -8.40 -20.48
C SER A 289 -16.56 -8.79 -19.50
N GLU A 290 -17.16 -9.97 -19.65
CA GLU A 290 -18.20 -10.49 -18.75
C GLU A 290 -17.66 -10.83 -17.36
N GLU A 291 -16.44 -11.37 -17.26
CA GLU A 291 -15.80 -11.68 -15.98
C GLU A 291 -15.44 -10.41 -15.19
N LEU A 292 -15.09 -9.32 -15.90
CA LEU A 292 -14.72 -8.04 -15.28
C LEU A 292 -15.89 -7.09 -15.04
N GLU A 293 -17.00 -7.23 -15.76
CA GLU A 293 -18.17 -6.36 -15.67
C GLU A 293 -18.60 -6.03 -14.23
N PRO A 294 -18.64 -7.01 -13.28
CA PRO A 294 -19.03 -6.73 -11.89
C PRO A 294 -18.12 -5.75 -11.15
N PHE A 295 -16.89 -5.54 -11.63
CA PHE A 295 -15.87 -4.72 -11.00
C PHE A 295 -15.67 -3.35 -11.66
N THR A 296 -16.11 -3.17 -12.91
CA THR A 296 -15.75 -2.04 -13.78
C THR A 296 -16.11 -0.67 -13.20
N ASN A 297 -17.22 -0.57 -12.46
CA ASN A 297 -17.68 0.66 -11.81
C ASN A 297 -17.18 0.85 -10.36
N HIS A 298 -16.28 -0.03 -9.91
CA HIS A 298 -15.78 -0.10 -8.55
C HIS A 298 -14.24 -0.05 -8.54
N LEU A 299 -13.67 1.15 -8.64
CA LEU A 299 -12.22 1.36 -8.73
C LEU A 299 -11.43 0.70 -7.57
N SER A 300 -12.01 0.65 -6.38
CA SER A 300 -11.42 -0.01 -5.20
C SER A 300 -11.36 -1.52 -5.37
N GLN A 301 -12.33 -2.13 -6.06
CA GLN A 301 -12.31 -3.56 -6.35
C GLN A 301 -11.30 -3.87 -7.46
N LEU A 302 -11.24 -3.06 -8.53
CA LEU A 302 -10.20 -3.19 -9.57
C LEU A 302 -8.78 -3.06 -8.99
N ALA A 303 -8.57 -2.06 -8.11
CA ALA A 303 -7.29 -1.90 -7.40
C ALA A 303 -6.99 -3.07 -6.44
N ALA A 304 -8.02 -3.77 -5.94
CA ALA A 304 -7.85 -4.97 -5.13
C ALA A 304 -7.39 -6.16 -5.98
N LEU A 305 -7.90 -6.31 -7.21
CA LEU A 305 -7.40 -7.32 -8.16
C LEU A 305 -5.92 -7.07 -8.47
N ASP A 306 -5.56 -5.83 -8.81
CA ASP A 306 -4.16 -5.44 -9.04
C ASP A 306 -3.29 -5.74 -7.81
N TYR A 307 -3.81 -5.49 -6.60
CA TYR A 307 -3.11 -5.80 -5.35
C TYR A 307 -2.84 -7.30 -5.18
N ILE A 308 -3.83 -8.16 -5.42
CA ILE A 308 -3.69 -9.63 -5.30
C ILE A 308 -2.62 -10.12 -6.29
N VAL A 309 -2.73 -9.73 -7.57
CA VAL A 309 -1.80 -10.16 -8.62
C VAL A 309 -0.37 -9.68 -8.32
N SER A 310 -0.20 -8.47 -7.77
CA SER A 310 1.11 -7.96 -7.34
C SER A 310 1.70 -8.66 -6.11
N VAL A 311 0.87 -9.07 -5.14
CA VAL A 311 1.34 -9.80 -3.97
C VAL A 311 1.76 -11.23 -4.33
N GLU A 312 1.07 -11.86 -5.28
CA GLU A 312 1.30 -13.24 -5.72
C GLU A 312 2.40 -13.41 -6.77
N SER A 313 2.91 -12.33 -7.37
CA SER A 313 3.96 -12.39 -8.38
C SER A 313 5.31 -12.89 -7.84
N ASP A 314 6.13 -13.47 -8.71
CA ASP A 314 7.48 -13.90 -8.36
C ASP A 314 8.39 -12.71 -8.03
N VAL A 315 8.24 -11.63 -8.80
CA VAL A 315 8.93 -10.36 -8.58
C VAL A 315 7.91 -9.22 -8.63
N PHE A 316 7.99 -8.30 -7.68
CA PHE A 316 7.25 -7.04 -7.70
C PHE A 316 8.19 -5.86 -7.91
N ILE A 317 7.86 -4.97 -8.85
CA ILE A 317 8.67 -3.79 -9.17
C ILE A 317 7.75 -2.56 -9.25
N PRO A 318 7.81 -1.63 -8.29
CA PRO A 318 7.08 -0.37 -8.40
C PRO A 318 7.92 0.72 -9.07
N THR A 319 7.43 1.33 -10.15
CA THR A 319 8.08 2.51 -10.76
C THR A 319 7.94 3.75 -9.89
N TYR A 320 6.94 3.76 -8.99
CA TYR A 320 6.78 4.78 -7.98
C TYR A 320 6.41 4.26 -6.58
N SER A 321 7.02 4.83 -5.54
CA SER A 321 6.71 4.55 -4.12
C SER A 321 5.39 5.20 -3.65
N GLY A 322 4.28 4.88 -4.33
CA GLY A 322 2.92 5.29 -3.96
C GLY A 322 2.28 4.39 -2.89
N ASN A 323 1.01 4.63 -2.57
CA ASN A 323 0.30 3.89 -1.52
C ASN A 323 0.14 2.39 -1.83
N MET A 324 -0.14 2.02 -3.08
CA MET A 324 -0.22 0.62 -3.48
C MET A 324 1.14 -0.07 -3.39
N ALA A 325 2.19 0.51 -3.97
CA ALA A 325 3.55 -0.01 -3.86
C ALA A 325 3.92 -0.29 -2.40
N ARG A 326 3.73 0.69 -1.53
CA ARG A 326 3.96 0.59 -0.08
C ARG A 326 3.21 -0.56 0.58
N ALA A 327 1.92 -0.73 0.27
CA ALA A 327 1.09 -1.77 0.85
C ALA A 327 1.45 -3.18 0.34
N VAL A 328 1.76 -3.31 -0.95
CA VAL A 328 2.23 -4.58 -1.56
C VAL A 328 3.60 -4.95 -1.01
N GLU A 329 4.53 -4.00 -0.90
CA GLU A 329 5.86 -4.24 -0.33
C GLU A 329 5.77 -4.79 1.10
N GLY A 330 4.94 -4.18 1.95
CA GLY A 330 4.75 -4.65 3.32
C GLY A 330 4.13 -6.04 3.41
N HIS A 331 3.13 -6.33 2.57
CA HIS A 331 2.49 -7.64 2.56
C HIS A 331 3.43 -8.73 2.02
N ARG A 332 4.20 -8.44 0.96
CA ARG A 332 5.24 -9.34 0.46
C ARG A 332 6.33 -9.61 1.50
N ARG A 333 6.70 -8.62 2.32
CA ARG A 333 7.58 -8.81 3.49
C ARG A 333 6.95 -9.72 4.53
N PHE A 334 5.68 -9.50 4.86
CA PHE A 334 4.94 -10.34 5.80
C PHE A 334 4.87 -11.81 5.35
N LEU A 335 4.63 -12.07 4.06
CA LEU A 335 4.57 -13.40 3.45
C LEU A 335 5.95 -14.04 3.22
N GLY A 336 6.92 -13.78 4.08
CA GLY A 336 8.24 -14.40 4.01
C GLY A 336 9.24 -13.69 3.10
N HIS A 337 9.15 -12.36 2.98
CA HIS A 337 10.09 -11.55 2.19
C HIS A 337 10.14 -11.95 0.70
N ARG A 338 8.96 -12.10 0.09
CA ARG A 338 8.84 -12.30 -1.37
C ARG A 338 9.57 -11.17 -2.11
N ARG A 339 10.21 -11.51 -3.24
CA ARG A 339 11.15 -10.63 -3.93
C ARG A 339 10.48 -9.35 -4.42
N THR A 340 11.01 -8.21 -4.00
CA THR A 340 10.55 -6.87 -4.43
C THR A 340 11.76 -6.06 -4.81
N ILE A 341 11.89 -5.65 -6.07
CA ILE A 341 13.00 -4.82 -6.51
C ILE A 341 12.54 -3.36 -6.51
N SER A 342 12.93 -2.60 -5.48
CA SER A 342 12.61 -1.18 -5.41
C SER A 342 13.62 -0.37 -6.22
N PRO A 343 13.23 0.39 -7.27
CA PRO A 343 14.16 1.13 -8.11
C PRO A 343 14.87 2.27 -7.36
N ASP A 344 16.18 2.42 -7.51
CA ASP A 344 16.92 3.61 -7.07
C ASP A 344 16.77 4.71 -8.11
N ARG A 345 15.57 5.30 -8.17
CA ARG A 345 15.21 6.26 -9.21
C ARG A 345 16.21 7.39 -9.33
N LYS A 346 16.75 7.89 -8.22
CA LYS A 346 17.77 8.95 -8.22
C LYS A 346 19.06 8.52 -8.93
N ALA A 347 19.51 7.29 -8.71
CA ALA A 347 20.66 6.74 -9.43
C ALA A 347 20.33 6.42 -10.90
N LEU A 348 19.15 5.84 -11.14
CA LEU A 348 18.69 5.39 -12.46
C LEU A 348 18.50 6.56 -13.44
N VAL A 349 17.82 7.64 -13.05
CA VAL A 349 17.62 8.79 -13.95
C VAL A 349 18.95 9.36 -14.46
N ARG A 350 19.99 9.39 -13.63
CA ARG A 350 21.34 9.84 -14.05
C ARG A 350 21.97 8.93 -15.10
N LEU A 351 21.66 7.63 -15.07
CA LEU A 351 22.12 6.66 -16.08
C LEU A 351 21.30 6.81 -17.36
N PHE A 352 19.97 6.96 -17.24
CA PHE A 352 19.07 7.16 -18.37
C PHE A 352 19.36 8.47 -19.12
N ASP A 353 19.59 9.58 -18.40
CA ASP A 353 19.97 10.86 -19.02
C ASP A 353 21.29 10.74 -19.81
N LYS A 354 22.25 9.93 -19.33
CA LYS A 354 23.48 9.66 -20.08
C LYS A 354 23.23 8.82 -21.33
N ILE A 355 22.28 7.90 -21.29
CA ILE A 355 21.87 7.11 -22.45
C ILE A 355 21.22 8.01 -23.50
N GLU A 356 20.29 8.87 -23.08
CA GLU A 356 19.62 9.82 -23.98
C GLU A 356 20.59 10.82 -24.61
N GLN A 357 21.61 11.25 -23.87
CA GLN A 357 22.67 12.12 -24.39
C GLN A 357 23.71 11.38 -25.26
N GLY A 358 23.57 10.07 -25.47
CA GLY A 358 24.54 9.25 -26.21
C GLY A 358 25.88 9.04 -25.49
N LYS A 359 25.99 9.42 -24.22
CA LYS A 359 27.20 9.31 -23.39
C LYS A 359 27.36 7.93 -22.76
N LEU A 360 26.29 7.13 -22.72
CA LEU A 360 26.28 5.76 -22.24
C LEU A 360 25.47 4.91 -23.22
N LYS A 361 25.95 3.71 -23.56
CA LYS A 361 25.16 2.73 -24.31
C LYS A 361 24.54 1.72 -23.35
N GLU A 362 23.37 1.21 -23.70
CA GLU A 362 22.82 0.02 -23.06
C GLU A 362 23.77 -1.17 -23.27
N GLY A 363 23.86 -2.06 -22.29
CA GLY A 363 24.74 -3.22 -22.34
C GLY A 363 25.32 -3.59 -20.98
N LYS A 364 26.46 -4.28 -21.00
CA LYS A 364 27.08 -4.87 -19.79
C LYS A 364 27.37 -3.83 -18.70
N TYR A 365 27.96 -2.70 -19.07
CA TYR A 365 28.27 -1.64 -18.09
C TYR A 365 27.02 -1.16 -17.33
N LEU A 366 25.94 -0.85 -18.06
CA LEU A 366 24.68 -0.43 -17.45
C LEU A 366 24.13 -1.53 -16.54
N SER A 367 24.12 -2.76 -17.03
CA SER A 367 23.60 -3.93 -16.30
C SER A 367 24.36 -4.15 -14.99
N ASP A 368 25.69 -4.15 -15.02
CA ASP A 368 26.53 -4.33 -13.84
C ASP A 368 26.25 -3.23 -12.78
N HIS A 369 26.12 -1.97 -13.21
CA HIS A 369 25.80 -0.85 -12.30
C HIS A 369 24.39 -0.95 -11.71
N VAL A 370 23.40 -1.32 -12.53
CA VAL A 370 22.02 -1.49 -12.08
C VAL A 370 21.92 -2.65 -11.09
N ILE A 371 22.51 -3.81 -11.41
CA ILE A 371 22.53 -4.98 -10.54
C ILE A 371 23.21 -4.66 -9.19
N GLU A 372 24.39 -4.03 -9.22
CA GLU A 372 25.13 -3.69 -8.00
C GLU A 372 24.34 -2.71 -7.12
N SER A 373 23.84 -1.61 -7.70
CA SER A 373 23.08 -0.60 -6.95
C SER A 373 21.76 -1.12 -6.36
N HIS A 374 21.23 -2.23 -6.90
CA HIS A 374 19.98 -2.85 -6.44
C HIS A 374 20.18 -4.14 -5.63
N ARG A 375 21.42 -4.57 -5.35
CA ARG A 375 21.71 -5.80 -4.57
C ARG A 375 20.97 -5.83 -3.24
N ASN A 376 20.93 -4.71 -2.52
CA ASN A 376 20.28 -4.58 -1.21
C ASN A 376 18.84 -4.01 -1.26
N ARG A 377 18.26 -3.90 -2.46
CA ARG A 377 16.92 -3.32 -2.70
C ARG A 377 15.92 -4.38 -3.18
N GLN A 378 16.08 -5.62 -2.74
CA GLN A 378 15.32 -6.79 -3.22
C GLN A 378 14.25 -7.32 -2.25
N GLY A 379 13.83 -6.51 -1.26
CA GLY A 379 12.77 -6.88 -0.32
C GLY A 379 13.24 -7.65 0.93
N SER A 380 14.56 -7.83 1.08
CA SER A 380 15.16 -8.56 2.21
C SER A 380 14.72 -8.04 3.59
N PRO A 381 14.72 -8.91 4.61
CA PRO A 381 14.41 -8.52 5.98
C PRO A 381 15.31 -7.38 6.45
N ARG A 382 14.71 -6.31 6.96
CA ARG A 382 15.40 -5.20 7.63
C ARG A 382 14.48 -4.54 8.62
N LYS A 383 15.02 -3.98 9.70
CA LYS A 383 14.21 -3.22 10.66
C LYS A 383 13.59 -2.00 9.96
N ARG A 384 12.35 -1.67 10.35
CA ARG A 384 11.69 -0.44 9.94
C ARG A 384 12.55 0.77 10.35
N LYS A 385 12.72 1.71 9.43
CA LYS A 385 13.53 2.91 9.67
C LYS A 385 12.80 3.85 10.62
N GLY A 386 13.54 4.35 11.60
CA GLY A 386 13.10 5.45 12.44
C GLY A 386 13.07 6.77 11.66
N PRO A 387 12.92 7.89 12.37
CA PRO A 387 12.85 9.20 11.75
C PRO A 387 14.15 9.57 11.02
N ILE A 388 14.03 10.42 10.01
CA ILE A 388 15.19 10.97 9.31
C ILE A 388 15.97 11.85 10.28
N SER A 389 17.30 11.65 10.34
CA SER A 389 18.19 12.43 11.21
C SER A 389 18.03 13.93 10.96
N GLY A 390 17.96 14.73 12.04
CA GLY A 390 17.79 16.18 11.98
C GLY A 390 16.33 16.66 11.97
N THR A 391 15.34 15.77 11.82
CA THR A 391 13.92 16.14 11.98
C THR A 391 13.58 16.39 13.46
N LYS A 392 12.74 17.40 13.72
CA LYS A 392 12.33 17.81 15.08
C LYS A 392 10.81 17.88 15.19
N GLY A 393 10.29 17.86 16.42
CA GLY A 393 8.86 17.97 16.68
C GLY A 393 8.03 16.90 15.97
N THR A 394 6.90 17.31 15.40
CA THR A 394 5.96 16.40 14.71
C THR A 394 6.49 15.88 13.38
N ASP A 395 7.43 16.59 12.73
CA ASP A 395 8.04 16.15 11.47
C ASP A 395 8.85 14.85 11.63
N ARG A 396 9.32 14.57 12.85
CA ARG A 396 9.96 13.31 13.21
C ARG A 396 9.06 12.13 12.81
N PHE A 397 7.83 12.12 13.28
CA PHE A 397 6.88 11.02 13.05
C PHE A 397 6.49 10.88 11.57
N ARG A 398 6.35 12.02 10.87
CA ARG A 398 6.07 12.04 9.44
C ARG A 398 7.20 11.45 8.59
N SER A 399 8.44 11.62 9.04
CA SER A 399 9.63 11.13 8.35
C SER A 399 9.94 9.65 8.59
N GLU A 400 9.27 9.02 9.55
CA GLU A 400 9.44 7.59 9.81
C GLU A 400 8.96 6.75 8.63
N GLU A 401 9.59 5.58 8.45
CA GLU A 401 9.03 4.59 7.55
C GLU A 401 7.69 4.10 8.10
N ALA A 402 6.67 4.05 7.24
CA ALA A 402 5.34 3.65 7.70
C ALA A 402 5.30 2.16 8.09
N PHE A 403 4.50 1.86 9.12
CA PHE A 403 4.33 0.52 9.65
C PHE A 403 3.98 -0.52 8.56
N TYR A 404 2.94 -0.24 7.75
CA TYR A 404 2.45 -1.17 6.73
C TYR A 404 3.36 -1.28 5.49
N VAL A 405 4.47 -0.53 5.41
CA VAL A 405 5.53 -0.73 4.39
C VAL A 405 6.55 -1.75 4.85
N ASN A 406 6.89 -1.71 6.14
CA ASN A 406 7.85 -2.60 6.73
C ASN A 406 7.36 -3.05 8.12
N PRO A 407 6.68 -4.20 8.18
CA PRO A 407 6.10 -4.69 9.43
C PRO A 407 7.13 -5.27 10.42
N LEU A 408 8.42 -5.36 10.08
CA LEU A 408 9.48 -5.82 10.99
C LEU A 408 9.89 -4.68 11.95
N PRO A 409 9.99 -4.92 13.28
CA PRO A 409 10.04 -6.23 13.94
C PRO A 409 8.69 -6.80 14.41
N ASP A 410 7.61 -6.04 14.32
CA ASP A 410 6.41 -6.33 15.11
C ASP A 410 5.57 -7.50 14.59
N CYS A 411 5.45 -7.65 13.26
CA CYS A 411 4.66 -8.74 12.67
C CYS A 411 5.48 -9.99 12.35
N LEU A 412 6.79 -9.98 12.60
CA LEU A 412 7.71 -10.99 12.11
C LEU A 412 8.76 -11.33 13.18
N CYS A 413 8.83 -12.60 13.57
CA CYS A 413 9.84 -13.11 14.50
C CYS A 413 10.94 -13.88 13.75
N GLN A 414 12.15 -13.87 14.31
CA GLN A 414 13.18 -14.84 13.93
C GLN A 414 12.65 -16.23 14.31
N GLY A 415 12.69 -17.17 13.37
CA GLY A 415 12.40 -18.56 13.71
C GLY A 415 13.42 -19.01 14.74
N GLY A 416 12.98 -19.30 15.97
CA GLY A 416 13.86 -19.95 16.93
C GLY A 416 14.37 -21.24 16.31
N SER A 417 15.66 -21.55 16.52
CA SER A 417 16.14 -22.93 16.45
C SER A 417 15.13 -23.78 17.22
N ARG A 418 14.28 -24.52 16.52
CA ARG A 418 13.65 -25.67 17.14
C ARG A 418 14.83 -26.59 17.42
N ASN A 419 15.25 -26.65 18.68
CA ASN A 419 16.12 -27.71 19.18
C ASN A 419 15.38 -29.03 18.91
N LEU A 420 15.60 -29.58 17.72
CA LEU A 420 15.34 -30.97 17.41
C LEU A 420 16.37 -31.75 18.24
N ASN A 421 16.01 -32.04 19.49
CA ASN A 421 16.57 -33.19 20.19
C ASN A 421 16.09 -34.44 19.46
N SER A 422 16.68 -34.72 18.30
CA SER A 422 16.61 -36.02 17.66
C SER A 422 17.66 -36.91 18.29
N SER A 423 17.35 -37.44 19.46
CA SER A 423 17.95 -38.69 19.94
C SER A 423 17.34 -39.82 19.11
N ILE A 424 17.78 -39.98 17.87
CA ILE A 424 17.54 -41.20 17.12
C ILE A 424 18.77 -42.08 17.33
N ILE A 425 18.59 -43.04 18.22
CA ILE A 425 19.47 -44.17 18.45
C ILE A 425 19.57 -44.94 17.14
N ILE A 426 20.78 -45.05 16.60
CA ILE A 426 21.10 -45.97 15.51
C ILE A 426 21.41 -47.31 16.17
N SER A 427 20.61 -48.32 15.85
CA SER A 427 20.95 -49.74 15.93
C SER A 427 20.51 -50.39 14.63
#